data_AF-A0A699YL88-F1
#
_entry.id   AF-A0A699YL88-F1
#
_cell.length_a   1.000
_cell.length_b   1.000
_cell.length_c   1.000
_cell.angle_alpha   90.00
_cell.angle_beta   90.00
_cell.angle_gamma   90.00
#
_symmetry.space_group_name_H-M   'P 1'
#
loop_
_entity.id
_entity.type
_entity.pdbx_description
1 polymer ?
#
loop_
_entity_poly.entity_id
_entity_poly.type
_entity_poly.pdbx_seq_one_letter_code
_entity_poly.pdbx_strand_id
1 'polypeptide(L)'
;MLLLLHSVMSLAHTERDGAVKEWLKVEEQLAKIRADHQGMEQNIDAIKRRAAGHAKSRMLHEKKIKKLQAERDKKMPVLVRAREEGSRLSKRVKAGEADVAAMQQKADDAAARIAQLEKELRSIGKAAAKLEAEVKAHYAGLSAGLGSAEVQTEYNALKAQVVQKTSKLQSELSTLSTLAKADSDALAQTEGAVAALLARAAEAQRQAAESQQRARTASEAASGARKASRAKREEKLKAEGALRTNV
;
A
#
# COMPACT_ATOMS: atom_id res chain seq x y z
N MET A 1 67.72 92.87 30.31
CA MET A 1 67.97 91.45 29.97
C MET A 1 67.05 90.45 30.69
N LEU A 2 66.73 90.62 31.99
CA LEU A 2 65.87 89.70 32.74
C LEU A 2 64.42 89.55 32.20
N LEU A 3 63.80 90.61 31.71
CA LEU A 3 62.44 90.56 31.13
C LEU A 3 62.37 89.78 29.80
N LEU A 4 63.41 89.86 28.97
CA LEU A 4 63.51 89.10 27.72
C LEU A 4 63.70 87.61 27.97
N LEU A 5 64.50 87.25 28.99
CA LEU A 5 64.70 85.84 29.37
C LEU A 5 63.40 85.20 29.88
N HIS A 6 62.59 85.95 30.63
CA HIS A 6 61.31 85.48 31.16
C HIS A 6 60.26 85.31 30.05
N SER A 7 60.17 86.24 29.09
CA SER A 7 59.29 86.11 27.92
C SER A 7 59.70 84.93 27.02
N VAL A 8 61.00 84.71 26.80
CA VAL A 8 61.47 83.58 25.98
C VAL A 8 61.23 82.24 26.68
N MET A 9 61.44 82.14 28.00
CA MET A 9 61.08 80.93 28.76
C MET A 9 59.57 80.70 28.81
N SER A 10 58.75 81.75 28.94
CA SER A 10 57.30 81.64 28.89
C SER A 10 56.82 81.16 27.51
N LEU A 11 57.41 81.66 26.42
CA LEU A 11 57.08 81.20 25.06
C LEU A 11 57.46 79.72 24.89
N ALA A 12 58.68 79.35 25.31
CA ALA A 12 59.17 77.98 25.24
C ALA A 12 58.35 77.00 26.09
N HIS A 13 57.81 77.43 27.24
CA HIS A 13 56.87 76.64 28.03
C HIS A 13 55.51 76.52 27.36
N THR A 14 54.98 77.59 26.77
CA THR A 14 53.71 77.51 26.03
C THR A 14 53.78 76.66 24.76
N GLU A 15 54.91 76.71 24.03
CA GLU A 15 55.15 75.85 22.86
C GLU A 15 55.34 74.39 23.28
N ARG A 16 56.05 74.14 24.38
CA ARG A 16 56.21 72.80 24.96
C ARG A 16 54.89 72.24 25.47
N ASP A 17 54.07 73.04 26.14
CA ASP A 17 52.74 72.65 26.63
C ASP A 17 51.76 72.42 25.47
N GLY A 18 51.88 73.18 24.38
CA GLY A 18 51.16 72.96 23.13
C GLY A 18 51.51 71.62 22.49
N ALA A 19 52.81 71.34 22.34
CA ALA A 19 53.31 70.07 21.81
C ALA A 19 52.92 68.86 22.68
N VAL A 20 52.95 68.99 24.00
CA VAL A 20 52.50 67.93 24.93
C VAL A 20 50.99 67.69 24.79
N LYS A 21 50.17 68.74 24.63
CA LYS A 21 48.72 68.59 24.41
C LYS A 21 48.41 67.92 23.06
N GLU A 22 49.15 68.27 22.01
CA GLU A 22 49.01 67.60 20.70
C GLU A 22 49.45 66.14 20.76
N TRP A 23 50.56 65.85 21.43
CA TRP A 23 51.03 64.49 21.64
C TRP A 23 50.04 63.64 22.44
N LEU A 24 49.44 64.18 23.50
CA LEU A 24 48.38 63.50 24.26
C LEU A 24 47.13 63.24 23.41
N LYS A 25 46.73 64.17 22.53
CA LYS A 25 45.63 63.95 21.58
C LYS A 25 45.95 62.84 20.59
N VAL A 26 47.19 62.77 20.11
CA VAL A 26 47.66 61.69 19.22
C VAL A 26 47.70 60.35 19.96
N GLU A 27 48.17 60.31 21.20
CA GLU A 27 48.11 59.09 22.03
C GLU A 27 46.67 58.63 22.30
N GLU A 28 45.76 59.54 22.58
CA GLU A 28 44.34 59.21 22.77
C GLU A 28 43.71 58.70 21.47
N GLN A 29 44.05 59.29 20.32
CA GLN A 29 43.64 58.81 19.00
C GLN A 29 44.23 57.42 18.70
N LEU A 30 45.51 57.19 19.00
CA LEU A 30 46.15 55.88 18.84
C LEU A 30 45.55 54.83 19.77
N ALA A 31 45.21 55.21 21.01
CA ALA A 31 44.52 54.34 21.95
C ALA A 31 43.12 53.97 21.46
N LYS A 32 42.37 54.92 20.90
CA LYS A 32 41.06 54.67 20.26
C LYS A 32 41.20 53.75 19.05
N ILE A 33 42.13 54.01 18.15
CA ILE A 33 42.40 53.16 16.98
C ILE A 33 42.78 51.74 17.40
N ARG A 34 43.60 51.58 18.45
CA ARG A 34 43.98 50.26 18.98
C ARG A 34 42.78 49.53 19.59
N ALA A 35 41.94 50.22 20.35
CA ALA A 35 40.73 49.65 20.93
C ALA A 35 39.72 49.23 19.83
N ASP A 36 39.53 50.09 18.82
CA ASP A 36 38.69 49.80 17.67
C ASP A 36 39.22 48.60 16.87
N HIS A 37 40.54 48.54 16.63
CA HIS A 37 41.18 47.42 15.94
C HIS A 37 41.02 46.11 16.71
N GLN A 38 41.23 46.11 18.03
CA GLN A 38 41.02 44.93 18.87
C GLN A 38 39.55 44.49 18.87
N GLY A 39 38.61 45.44 18.87
CA GLY A 39 37.18 45.18 18.72
C GLY A 39 36.85 44.56 17.35
N MET A 40 37.47 45.04 16.27
CA MET A 40 37.34 44.46 14.93
C MET A 40 37.91 43.04 14.85
N GLU A 41 39.08 42.77 15.43
CA GLU A 41 39.66 41.42 15.48
C GLU A 41 38.76 40.42 16.22
N GLN A 42 38.22 40.81 17.38
CA GLN A 42 37.27 39.98 18.13
C GLN A 42 35.99 39.70 17.33
N ASN A 43 35.49 40.70 16.61
CA ASN A 43 34.33 40.55 15.72
C ASN A 43 34.63 39.60 14.54
N ILE A 44 35.80 39.72 13.92
CA ILE A 44 36.26 38.83 12.84
C ILE A 44 36.29 37.36 13.34
N ASP A 45 36.83 37.12 14.52
CA ASP A 45 36.90 35.78 15.10
C ASP A 45 35.52 35.21 15.46
N ALA A 46 34.62 36.04 15.99
CA ALA A 46 33.24 35.64 16.24
C ALA A 46 32.51 35.23 14.94
N ILE A 47 32.72 35.96 13.84
CA ILE A 47 32.10 35.64 12.54
C ILE A 47 32.71 34.36 11.95
N LYS A 48 34.03 34.16 12.03
CA LYS A 48 34.69 32.91 11.61
C LYS A 48 34.14 31.69 12.37
N ARG A 49 33.97 31.80 13.69
CA ARG A 49 33.38 30.72 14.52
C ARG A 49 31.94 30.41 14.12
N ARG A 50 31.11 31.44 13.86
CA ARG A 50 29.74 31.24 13.35
C ARG A 50 29.73 30.55 11.98
N ALA A 51 30.55 31.01 11.03
CA ALA A 51 30.66 30.41 9.69
C ALA A 51 31.07 28.93 9.76
N ALA A 52 32.03 28.57 10.63
CA ALA A 52 32.41 27.18 10.88
C ALA A 52 31.26 26.35 11.50
N GLY A 53 30.49 26.95 12.42
CA GLY A 53 29.27 26.35 12.98
C GLY A 53 28.21 26.02 11.91
N HIS A 54 27.94 26.96 11.00
CA HIS A 54 27.02 26.74 9.87
C HIS A 54 27.54 25.64 8.93
N ALA A 55 28.85 25.58 8.65
CA ALA A 55 29.46 24.53 7.84
C ALA A 55 29.28 23.12 8.45
N LYS A 56 29.48 22.99 9.77
CA LYS A 56 29.26 21.73 10.49
C LYS A 56 27.78 21.31 10.46
N SER A 57 26.86 22.25 10.71
CA SER A 57 25.42 22.00 10.65
C SER A 57 24.98 21.56 9.24
N ARG A 58 25.48 22.22 8.19
CA ARG A 58 25.24 21.82 6.79
C ARG A 58 25.71 20.39 6.52
N MET A 59 26.93 20.04 6.92
CA MET A 59 27.47 18.68 6.73
C MET A 59 26.59 17.62 7.41
N LEU A 60 26.09 17.90 8.62
CA LEU A 60 25.17 17.00 9.33
C LEU A 60 23.85 16.82 8.56
N HIS A 61 23.30 17.89 8.01
CA HIS A 61 22.09 17.81 7.17
C HIS A 61 22.35 17.05 5.86
N GLU A 62 23.49 17.25 5.20
CA GLU A 62 23.88 16.49 4.01
C GLU A 62 24.02 14.98 4.30
N LYS A 63 24.64 14.62 5.43
CA LYS A 63 24.70 13.22 5.90
C LYS A 63 23.30 12.66 6.15
N LYS A 64 22.41 13.43 6.80
CA LYS A 64 21.01 13.04 7.05
C LYS A 64 20.22 12.84 5.74
N ILE A 65 20.39 13.72 4.75
CA ILE A 65 19.78 13.59 3.42
C ILE A 65 20.22 12.30 2.76
N LYS A 66 21.53 12.03 2.71
CA LYS A 66 22.07 10.79 2.10
C LYS A 66 21.53 9.54 2.81
N LYS A 67 21.46 9.55 4.15
CA LYS A 67 20.89 8.44 4.93
C LYS A 67 19.42 8.19 4.57
N LEU A 68 18.60 9.25 4.55
CA LEU A 68 17.18 9.14 4.23
C LEU A 68 16.93 8.71 2.77
N GLN A 69 17.76 9.17 1.83
CA GLN A 69 17.73 8.71 0.44
C GLN A 69 18.06 7.22 0.34
N ALA A 70 19.14 6.77 0.98
CA ALA A 70 19.51 5.35 0.99
C ALA A 70 18.42 4.47 1.63
N GLU A 71 17.78 4.92 2.71
CA GLU A 71 16.65 4.20 3.32
C GLU A 71 15.43 4.14 2.41
N ARG A 72 15.13 5.22 1.67
CA ARG A 72 14.05 5.26 0.68
C ARG A 72 14.34 4.31 -0.48
N ASP A 73 15.55 4.37 -1.04
CA ASP A 73 15.94 3.55 -2.19
C ASP A 73 16.00 2.06 -1.82
N LYS A 74 16.37 1.70 -0.58
CA LYS A 74 16.25 0.33 -0.06
C LYS A 74 14.81 -0.20 -0.02
N LYS A 75 13.83 0.67 0.22
CA LYS A 75 12.40 0.29 0.35
C LYS A 75 11.66 0.28 -0.99
N MET A 76 12.16 0.99 -2.00
CA MET A 76 11.54 1.08 -3.32
C MET A 76 11.34 -0.29 -4.02
N PRO A 77 12.33 -1.20 -4.05
CA PRO A 77 12.15 -2.53 -4.64
C PRO A 77 11.04 -3.35 -3.98
N VAL A 78 10.92 -3.27 -2.64
CA VAL A 78 9.87 -3.97 -1.88
C VAL A 78 8.49 -3.44 -2.24
N LEU A 79 8.35 -2.11 -2.34
CA LEU A 79 7.10 -1.48 -2.76
C LEU A 79 6.67 -1.90 -4.18
N VAL A 80 7.61 -1.92 -5.13
CA VAL A 80 7.32 -2.32 -6.51
C VAL A 80 6.88 -3.78 -6.55
N ARG A 81 7.61 -4.68 -5.89
CA ARG A 81 7.25 -6.10 -5.81
C ARG A 81 5.87 -6.32 -5.20
N ALA A 82 5.57 -5.68 -4.07
CA ALA A 82 4.27 -5.80 -3.41
C ALA A 82 3.10 -5.30 -4.29
N ARG A 83 3.31 -4.23 -5.07
CA ARG A 83 2.31 -3.74 -6.04
C ARG A 83 2.10 -4.69 -7.21
N GLU A 84 3.17 -5.22 -7.77
CA GLU A 84 3.09 -6.20 -8.86
C GLU A 84 2.41 -7.49 -8.41
N GLU A 85 2.75 -7.98 -7.22
CA GLU A 85 2.12 -9.14 -6.61
C GLU A 85 0.63 -8.88 -6.35
N GLY A 86 0.27 -7.75 -5.74
CA GLY A 86 -1.14 -7.37 -5.54
C GLY A 86 -1.93 -7.30 -6.86
N SER A 87 -1.33 -6.78 -7.92
CA SER A 87 -1.95 -6.75 -9.27
C SER A 87 -2.14 -8.15 -9.86
N ARG A 88 -1.12 -9.01 -9.76
CA ARG A 88 -1.20 -10.41 -10.22
C ARG A 88 -2.26 -11.20 -9.44
N LEU A 89 -2.28 -11.06 -8.12
CA LEU A 89 -3.27 -11.72 -7.26
C LEU A 89 -4.68 -11.22 -7.56
N SER A 90 -4.88 -9.91 -7.74
CA SER A 90 -6.19 -9.35 -8.10
C SER A 90 -6.72 -9.91 -9.43
N LYS A 91 -5.85 -10.07 -10.44
CA LYS A 91 -6.26 -10.72 -11.71
C LYS A 91 -6.66 -12.17 -11.51
N ARG A 92 -5.93 -12.93 -10.67
CA ARG A 92 -6.25 -14.32 -10.34
C ARG A 92 -7.55 -14.45 -9.56
N VAL A 93 -7.81 -13.53 -8.63
CA VAL A 93 -9.08 -13.45 -7.88
C VAL A 93 -10.23 -13.26 -8.87
N LYS A 94 -10.16 -12.28 -9.78
CA LYS A 94 -11.22 -12.04 -10.77
C LYS A 94 -11.49 -13.25 -11.67
N ALA A 95 -10.43 -13.92 -12.11
CA ALA A 95 -10.57 -15.15 -12.89
C ALA A 95 -11.26 -16.25 -12.06
N GLY A 96 -10.81 -16.46 -10.82
CA GLY A 96 -11.41 -17.44 -9.92
C GLY A 96 -12.86 -17.13 -9.54
N GLU A 97 -13.23 -15.87 -9.36
CA GLU A 97 -14.62 -15.44 -9.13
C GLU A 97 -15.52 -15.78 -10.34
N ALA A 98 -15.01 -15.61 -11.56
CA ALA A 98 -15.72 -15.99 -12.78
C ALA A 98 -15.87 -17.52 -12.88
N ASP A 99 -14.83 -18.28 -12.52
CA ASP A 99 -14.87 -19.75 -12.49
C ASP A 99 -15.88 -20.27 -11.46
N VAL A 100 -15.90 -19.68 -10.25
CA VAL A 100 -16.88 -19.99 -9.19
C VAL A 100 -18.30 -19.71 -9.67
N ALA A 101 -18.54 -18.54 -10.29
CA ALA A 101 -19.87 -18.21 -10.83
C ALA A 101 -20.33 -19.21 -11.91
N ALA A 102 -19.42 -19.62 -12.81
CA ALA A 102 -19.72 -20.61 -13.83
C ALA A 102 -19.97 -22.01 -13.24
N MET A 103 -19.24 -22.41 -12.21
CA MET A 103 -19.46 -23.67 -11.49
C MET A 103 -20.78 -23.66 -10.72
N GLN A 104 -21.11 -22.55 -10.06
CA GLN A 104 -22.39 -22.37 -9.36
C GLN A 104 -23.57 -22.52 -10.33
N GLN A 105 -23.51 -21.87 -11.49
CA GLN A 105 -24.56 -21.98 -12.50
C GLN A 105 -24.75 -23.43 -12.96
N LYS A 106 -23.65 -24.17 -13.20
CA LYS A 106 -23.73 -25.59 -13.56
C LYS A 106 -24.32 -26.45 -12.44
N ALA A 107 -23.98 -26.16 -11.19
CA ALA A 107 -24.54 -26.86 -10.03
C ALA A 107 -26.06 -26.62 -9.91
N ASP A 108 -26.50 -25.37 -10.12
CA ASP A 108 -27.92 -25.01 -10.11
C ASP A 108 -28.70 -25.70 -11.24
N ASP A 109 -28.13 -25.73 -12.45
CA ASP A 109 -28.72 -26.44 -13.61
C ASP A 109 -28.82 -27.96 -13.35
N ALA A 110 -27.77 -28.56 -12.78
CA ALA A 110 -27.77 -29.97 -12.40
C ALA A 110 -28.81 -30.28 -11.32
N ALA A 111 -28.92 -29.43 -10.29
CA ALA A 111 -29.93 -29.56 -9.24
C ALA A 111 -31.36 -29.48 -9.81
N ALA A 112 -31.61 -28.55 -10.74
CA ALA A 112 -32.89 -28.45 -11.42
C ALA A 112 -33.22 -29.72 -12.23
N ARG A 113 -32.24 -30.28 -12.94
CA ARG A 113 -32.41 -31.52 -13.71
C ARG A 113 -32.71 -32.72 -12.80
N ILE A 114 -32.00 -32.85 -11.68
CA ILE A 114 -32.24 -33.89 -10.68
C ILE A 114 -33.67 -33.78 -10.14
N ALA A 115 -34.09 -32.58 -9.74
CA ALA A 115 -35.46 -32.35 -9.23
C ALA A 115 -36.54 -32.70 -10.26
N GLN A 116 -36.29 -32.43 -11.54
CA GLN A 116 -37.17 -32.83 -12.64
C GLN A 116 -37.25 -34.36 -12.77
N LEU A 117 -36.12 -35.05 -12.82
CA LEU A 117 -36.07 -36.52 -12.93
C LEU A 117 -36.77 -37.21 -11.74
N GLU A 118 -36.60 -36.69 -10.53
CA GLU A 118 -37.32 -37.17 -9.37
C GLU A 118 -38.84 -37.00 -9.50
N LYS A 119 -39.28 -35.86 -10.03
CA LYS A 119 -40.70 -35.59 -10.26
C LYS A 119 -41.28 -36.55 -11.31
N GLU A 120 -40.55 -36.79 -12.39
CA GLU A 120 -40.91 -37.75 -13.43
C GLU A 120 -41.02 -39.18 -12.87
N LEU A 121 -40.02 -39.63 -12.10
CA LEU A 121 -40.04 -40.94 -11.42
C LEU A 121 -41.24 -41.07 -10.47
N ARG A 122 -41.52 -40.04 -9.65
CA ARG A 122 -42.71 -40.02 -8.78
C ARG A 122 -44.01 -40.09 -9.57
N SER A 123 -44.10 -39.40 -10.70
CA SER A 123 -45.27 -39.41 -11.58
C SER A 123 -45.48 -40.77 -12.23
N ILE A 124 -44.42 -41.37 -12.76
CA ILE A 124 -44.44 -42.72 -13.35
C ILE A 124 -44.85 -43.75 -12.30
N GLY A 125 -44.30 -43.67 -11.08
CA GLY A 125 -44.68 -44.57 -9.98
C GLY A 125 -46.17 -44.47 -9.61
N LYS A 126 -46.74 -43.25 -9.55
CA LYS A 126 -48.17 -43.06 -9.31
C LYS A 126 -49.03 -43.61 -10.46
N ALA A 127 -48.64 -43.36 -11.71
CA ALA A 127 -49.34 -43.88 -12.88
C ALA A 127 -49.31 -45.41 -12.94
N ALA A 128 -48.15 -46.01 -12.63
CA ALA A 128 -48.00 -47.45 -12.55
C ALA A 128 -48.90 -48.05 -11.47
N ALA A 129 -48.92 -47.50 -10.26
CA ALA A 129 -49.78 -47.97 -9.17
C ALA A 129 -51.28 -47.86 -9.52
N LYS A 130 -51.69 -46.78 -10.21
CA LYS A 130 -53.06 -46.61 -10.69
C LYS A 130 -53.44 -47.67 -11.72
N LEU A 131 -52.56 -47.93 -12.69
CA LEU A 131 -52.76 -48.96 -13.71
C LEU A 131 -52.86 -50.35 -13.06
N GLU A 132 -51.97 -50.68 -12.12
CA GLU A 132 -52.03 -51.97 -11.40
C GLU A 132 -53.35 -52.14 -10.62
N ALA A 133 -53.86 -51.06 -10.02
CA ALA A 133 -55.14 -51.08 -9.32
C ALA A 133 -56.35 -51.25 -10.27
N GLU A 134 -56.36 -50.53 -11.41
CA GLU A 134 -57.41 -50.64 -12.44
C GLU A 134 -57.44 -52.06 -13.04
N VAL A 135 -56.27 -52.62 -13.36
CA VAL A 135 -56.14 -53.99 -13.85
C VAL A 135 -56.64 -54.98 -12.80
N LYS A 136 -56.21 -54.86 -11.55
CA LYS A 136 -56.67 -55.75 -10.47
C LYS A 136 -58.19 -55.68 -10.26
N ALA A 137 -58.78 -54.50 -10.35
CA ALA A 137 -60.23 -54.31 -10.25
C ALA A 137 -60.98 -54.95 -11.43
N HIS A 138 -60.47 -54.78 -12.66
CA HIS A 138 -61.03 -55.38 -13.87
C HIS A 138 -61.05 -56.91 -13.78
N TYR A 139 -59.94 -57.53 -13.37
CA TYR A 139 -59.87 -59.00 -13.20
C TYR A 139 -60.63 -59.53 -11.98
N ALA A 140 -60.88 -58.72 -10.94
CA ALA A 140 -61.73 -59.12 -9.81
C ALA A 140 -63.23 -59.16 -10.16
N GLY A 141 -63.67 -58.39 -11.17
CA GLY A 141 -65.05 -58.36 -11.65
C GLY A 141 -65.39 -59.37 -12.75
N LEU A 142 -64.38 -59.90 -13.45
CA LEU A 142 -64.55 -60.90 -14.50
C LEU A 142 -64.36 -62.32 -13.93
N SER A 143 -65.43 -63.11 -13.91
CA SER A 143 -65.38 -64.52 -13.54
C SER A 143 -64.45 -65.30 -14.49
N ALA A 144 -63.25 -65.64 -13.99
CA ALA A 144 -62.36 -66.76 -14.33
C ALA A 144 -62.11 -67.20 -15.79
N GLY A 145 -62.58 -66.52 -16.85
CA GLY A 145 -62.42 -67.06 -18.21
C GLY A 145 -62.50 -66.10 -19.40
N LEU A 146 -62.71 -64.79 -19.21
CA LEU A 146 -62.99 -63.86 -20.32
C LEU A 146 -62.07 -62.63 -20.40
N GLY A 147 -60.95 -62.60 -19.66
CA GLY A 147 -59.91 -61.62 -19.95
C GLY A 147 -59.21 -62.03 -21.25
N SER A 148 -59.48 -61.34 -22.36
CA SER A 148 -58.86 -61.66 -23.65
C SER A 148 -57.34 -61.72 -23.49
N ALA A 149 -56.70 -62.75 -24.07
CA ALA A 149 -55.26 -62.93 -23.99
C ALA A 149 -54.51 -61.68 -24.50
N GLU A 150 -55.12 -60.93 -25.43
CA GLU A 150 -54.61 -59.66 -25.93
C GLU A 150 -54.45 -58.60 -24.81
N VAL A 151 -55.43 -58.42 -23.92
CA VAL A 151 -55.38 -57.44 -22.82
C VAL A 151 -54.25 -57.76 -21.84
N GLN A 152 -54.04 -59.05 -21.55
CA GLN A 152 -52.94 -59.49 -20.69
C GLN A 152 -51.58 -59.22 -21.34
N THR A 153 -51.45 -59.45 -22.65
CA THR A 153 -50.20 -59.15 -23.39
C THR A 153 -49.92 -57.66 -23.47
N GLU A 154 -50.93 -56.82 -23.71
CA GLU A 154 -50.77 -55.37 -23.74
C GLU A 154 -50.35 -54.81 -22.37
N TYR A 155 -50.96 -55.29 -21.29
CA TYR A 155 -50.56 -54.93 -19.92
C TYR A 155 -49.11 -55.31 -19.62
N ASN A 156 -48.71 -56.55 -19.95
CA ASN A 156 -47.34 -57.01 -19.75
C ASN A 156 -46.33 -56.18 -20.55
N ALA A 157 -46.67 -55.79 -21.79
CA ALA A 157 -45.86 -54.90 -22.61
C ALA A 157 -45.75 -53.50 -21.97
N LEU A 158 -46.85 -52.93 -21.47
CA LEU A 158 -46.86 -51.63 -20.80
C LEU A 158 -46.02 -51.67 -19.51
N LYS A 159 -46.16 -52.73 -18.72
CA LYS A 159 -45.37 -52.96 -17.50
C LYS A 159 -43.88 -53.06 -17.81
N ALA A 160 -43.50 -53.79 -18.86
CA ALA A 160 -42.11 -53.87 -19.31
C ALA A 160 -41.56 -52.48 -19.72
N GLN A 161 -42.35 -51.68 -20.45
CA GLN A 161 -41.96 -50.30 -20.81
C GLN A 161 -41.81 -49.39 -19.58
N VAL A 162 -42.70 -49.50 -18.60
CA VAL A 162 -42.60 -48.73 -17.34
C VAL A 162 -41.34 -49.12 -16.56
N VAL A 163 -41.05 -50.42 -16.44
CA VAL A 163 -39.82 -50.90 -15.79
C VAL A 163 -38.59 -50.38 -16.52
N GLN A 164 -38.55 -50.47 -17.84
CA GLN A 164 -37.42 -49.98 -18.66
C GLN A 164 -37.23 -48.46 -18.54
N LYS A 165 -38.31 -47.67 -18.58
CA LYS A 165 -38.24 -46.21 -18.42
C LYS A 165 -37.80 -45.84 -17.01
N THR A 166 -38.34 -46.51 -15.99
CA THR A 166 -38.00 -46.25 -14.58
C THR A 166 -36.55 -46.58 -14.31
N SER A 167 -36.04 -47.72 -14.78
CA SER A 167 -34.63 -48.09 -14.59
C SER A 167 -33.69 -47.11 -15.30
N LYS A 168 -34.04 -46.67 -16.52
CA LYS A 168 -33.28 -45.65 -17.24
C LYS A 168 -33.22 -44.32 -16.47
N LEU A 169 -34.36 -43.80 -16.04
CA LEU A 169 -34.43 -42.55 -15.27
C LEU A 169 -33.73 -42.67 -13.91
N GLN A 170 -33.82 -43.81 -13.23
CA GLN A 170 -33.10 -44.07 -11.98
C GLN A 170 -31.58 -44.09 -12.20
N SER A 171 -31.10 -44.69 -13.30
CA SER A 171 -29.68 -44.69 -13.64
C SER A 171 -29.14 -43.30 -14.01
N GLU A 172 -29.95 -42.49 -14.71
CA GLU A 172 -29.61 -41.10 -15.03
C GLU A 172 -29.56 -40.26 -13.75
N LEU A 173 -30.54 -40.43 -12.86
CA LEU A 173 -30.59 -39.73 -11.58
C LEU A 173 -29.41 -40.08 -10.66
N SER A 174 -29.04 -41.36 -10.55
CA SER A 174 -27.90 -41.75 -9.71
C SER A 174 -26.58 -41.21 -10.25
N THR A 175 -26.41 -41.22 -11.57
CA THR A 175 -25.23 -40.65 -12.24
C THR A 175 -25.15 -39.14 -12.01
N LEU A 176 -26.23 -38.41 -12.27
CA LEU A 176 -26.28 -36.96 -12.09
C LEU A 176 -26.14 -36.56 -10.62
N SER A 177 -26.74 -37.30 -9.69
CA SER A 177 -26.61 -37.02 -8.25
C SER A 177 -25.17 -37.20 -7.77
N THR A 178 -24.48 -38.24 -8.23
CA THR A 178 -23.07 -38.46 -7.91
C THR A 178 -22.18 -37.35 -8.48
N LEU A 179 -22.44 -36.97 -9.74
CA LEU A 179 -21.71 -35.89 -10.39
C LEU A 179 -21.94 -34.54 -9.71
N ALA A 180 -23.20 -34.19 -9.40
CA ALA A 180 -23.55 -32.95 -8.72
C ALA A 180 -22.89 -32.83 -7.34
N LYS A 181 -22.75 -33.95 -6.62
CA LYS A 181 -22.01 -33.97 -5.36
C LYS A 181 -20.52 -33.68 -5.56
N ALA A 182 -19.90 -34.33 -6.55
CA ALA A 182 -18.50 -34.08 -6.88
C ALA A 182 -18.27 -32.62 -7.32
N ASP A 183 -19.17 -32.06 -8.12
CA ASP A 183 -19.11 -30.66 -8.57
C ASP A 183 -19.30 -29.68 -7.40
N SER A 184 -20.20 -29.99 -6.45
CA SER A 184 -20.38 -29.21 -5.22
C SER A 184 -19.12 -29.20 -4.35
N ASP A 185 -18.45 -30.34 -4.20
CA ASP A 185 -17.20 -30.44 -3.45
C ASP A 185 -16.07 -29.66 -4.16
N ALA A 186 -16.01 -29.73 -5.49
CA ALA A 186 -15.07 -28.97 -6.30
C ALA A 186 -15.32 -27.45 -6.21
N LEU A 187 -16.58 -27.02 -6.21
CA LEU A 187 -16.98 -25.63 -6.01
C LEU A 187 -16.52 -25.12 -4.63
N ALA A 188 -16.80 -25.86 -3.56
CA ALA A 188 -16.36 -25.47 -2.22
C ALA A 188 -14.82 -25.34 -2.13
N GLN A 189 -14.09 -26.21 -2.83
CA GLN A 189 -12.64 -26.13 -2.91
C GLN A 189 -12.16 -24.89 -3.68
N THR A 190 -12.79 -24.54 -4.81
CA THR A 190 -12.42 -23.35 -5.60
C THR A 190 -12.77 -22.06 -4.87
N GLU A 191 -13.91 -21.99 -4.20
CA GLU A 191 -14.27 -20.88 -3.31
C GLU A 191 -13.22 -20.68 -2.20
N GLY A 192 -12.82 -21.77 -1.54
CA GLY A 192 -11.74 -21.74 -0.54
C GLY A 192 -10.42 -21.22 -1.11
N ALA A 193 -10.08 -21.62 -2.34
CA ALA A 193 -8.88 -21.13 -3.03
C ALA A 193 -8.97 -19.63 -3.38
N VAL A 194 -10.14 -19.15 -3.83
CA VAL A 194 -10.39 -17.73 -4.11
C VAL A 194 -10.31 -16.91 -2.82
N ALA A 195 -10.90 -17.37 -1.73
CA ALA A 195 -10.81 -16.72 -0.42
C ALA A 195 -9.35 -16.61 0.06
N ALA A 196 -8.54 -17.65 -0.12
CA ALA A 196 -7.12 -17.61 0.20
C ALA A 196 -6.34 -16.62 -0.69
N LEU A 197 -6.67 -16.52 -1.99
CA LEU A 197 -6.08 -15.52 -2.89
C LEU A 197 -6.47 -14.10 -2.51
N LEU A 198 -7.72 -13.86 -2.11
CA LEU A 198 -8.20 -12.58 -1.59
C LEU A 198 -7.42 -12.15 -0.35
N ALA A 199 -7.25 -13.06 0.62
CA ALA A 199 -6.47 -12.78 1.83
C ALA A 199 -5.01 -12.40 1.50
N ARG A 200 -4.37 -13.12 0.56
CA ARG A 200 -3.02 -12.78 0.09
C ARG A 200 -2.97 -11.44 -0.64
N ALA A 201 -3.98 -11.13 -1.45
CA ALA A 201 -4.06 -9.85 -2.16
C ALA A 201 -4.18 -8.68 -1.17
N ALA A 202 -4.98 -8.84 -0.12
CA ALA A 202 -5.12 -7.84 0.94
C ALA A 202 -3.80 -7.61 1.69
N GLU A 203 -3.08 -8.68 2.02
CA GLU A 203 -1.77 -8.58 2.68
C GLU A 203 -0.73 -7.88 1.78
N ALA A 204 -0.66 -8.24 0.50
CA ALA A 204 0.23 -7.57 -0.46
C ALA A 204 -0.09 -6.07 -0.59
N GLN A 205 -1.38 -5.69 -0.59
CA GLN A 205 -1.81 -4.30 -0.60
C GLN A 205 -1.40 -3.56 0.68
N ARG A 206 -1.57 -4.20 1.85
CA ARG A 206 -1.13 -3.64 3.13
C ARG A 206 0.38 -3.38 3.13
N GLN A 207 1.19 -4.35 2.69
CA GLN A 207 2.64 -4.20 2.59
C GLN A 207 3.05 -3.08 1.63
N ALA A 208 2.33 -2.92 0.52
CA ALA A 208 2.53 -1.81 -0.41
C ALA A 208 2.19 -0.46 0.24
N ALA A 209 1.07 -0.37 0.97
CA ALA A 209 0.67 0.85 1.66
C ALA A 209 1.68 1.26 2.74
N GLU A 210 2.12 0.31 3.57
CA GLU A 210 3.13 0.55 4.60
C GLU A 210 4.47 1.01 4.00
N SER A 211 4.92 0.34 2.93
CA SER A 211 6.16 0.68 2.24
C SER A 211 6.09 2.06 1.57
N GLN A 212 4.94 2.39 0.97
CA GLN A 212 4.69 3.70 0.36
C GLN A 212 4.67 4.81 1.42
N GLN A 213 4.02 4.59 2.55
CA GLN A 213 3.98 5.56 3.64
C GLN A 213 5.39 5.83 4.18
N ARG A 214 6.19 4.78 4.39
CA ARG A 214 7.59 4.90 4.80
C ARG A 214 8.45 5.63 3.76
N ALA A 215 8.20 5.43 2.47
CA ALA A 215 8.91 6.14 1.41
C ALA A 215 8.54 7.63 1.36
N ARG A 216 7.27 7.97 1.59
CA ARG A 216 6.77 9.36 1.66
C ARG A 216 7.40 10.11 2.83
N THR A 217 7.35 9.55 4.04
CA THR A 217 7.93 10.18 5.23
C THR A 217 9.44 10.40 5.09
N ALA A 218 10.16 9.45 4.50
CA ALA A 218 11.59 9.61 4.20
C ALA A 218 11.84 10.74 3.18
N SER A 219 11.00 10.86 2.16
CA SER A 219 11.08 11.92 1.15
C SER A 219 10.82 13.31 1.74
N GLU A 220 9.78 13.45 2.57
CA GLU A 220 9.44 14.69 3.27
C GLU A 220 10.56 15.11 4.23
N ALA A 221 11.08 14.16 5.02
CA ALA A 221 12.20 14.42 5.91
C ALA A 221 13.47 14.84 5.15
N ALA A 222 13.74 14.24 3.98
CA ALA A 222 14.86 14.63 3.13
C ALA A 222 14.66 16.03 2.53
N SER A 223 13.43 16.37 2.13
CA SER A 223 13.07 17.73 1.66
C SER A 223 13.27 18.78 2.75
N GLY A 224 12.81 18.52 3.97
CA GLY A 224 13.04 19.39 5.13
C GLY A 224 14.54 19.57 5.43
N ALA A 225 15.31 18.48 5.41
CA ALA A 225 16.76 18.55 5.61
C ALA A 225 17.48 19.33 4.48
N ARG A 226 17.00 19.25 3.23
CA ARG A 226 17.52 20.04 2.11
C ARG A 226 17.25 21.53 2.30
N LYS A 227 16.04 21.91 2.72
CA LYS A 227 15.70 23.31 3.04
C LYS A 227 16.60 23.84 4.17
N ALA A 228 16.76 23.09 5.26
CA ALA A 228 17.64 23.45 6.35
C ALA A 228 19.11 23.60 5.90
N SER A 229 19.62 22.65 5.09
CA SER A 229 20.97 22.72 4.53
C SER A 229 21.18 23.96 3.64
N ARG A 230 20.18 24.33 2.81
CA ARG A 230 20.20 25.56 2.01
C ARG A 230 20.22 26.81 2.87
N ALA A 231 19.36 26.89 3.89
CA ALA A 231 19.35 28.01 4.83
C ALA A 231 20.71 28.18 5.54
N LYS A 232 21.31 27.08 6.01
CA LYS A 232 22.66 27.11 6.62
C LYS A 232 23.75 27.54 5.63
N ARG A 233 23.62 27.22 4.35
CA ARG A 233 24.53 27.72 3.31
C ARG A 233 24.38 29.23 3.12
N GLU A 234 23.16 29.74 3.08
CA GLU A 234 22.89 31.19 2.96
C GLU A 234 23.38 31.95 4.19
N GLU A 235 23.13 31.45 5.40
CA GLU A 235 23.66 32.03 6.65
C GLU A 235 25.19 32.08 6.65
N LYS A 236 25.85 31.00 6.18
CA LYS A 236 27.31 30.97 6.01
C LYS A 236 27.79 32.03 5.03
N LEU A 237 27.15 32.15 3.87
CA LEU A 237 27.51 33.14 2.85
C LEU A 237 27.32 34.57 3.36
N LYS A 238 26.28 34.84 4.15
CA LYS A 238 26.07 36.14 4.81
C LYS A 238 27.15 36.45 5.83
N ALA A 239 27.52 35.47 6.66
CA ALA A 239 28.62 35.61 7.62
C ALA A 239 29.96 35.85 6.92
N GLU A 240 30.26 35.12 5.84
CA GLU A 240 31.47 35.32 5.03
C GLU A 240 31.45 36.64 4.24
N GLY A 241 30.27 37.11 3.82
CA GLY A 241 30.10 38.44 3.22
C GLY A 241 30.37 39.57 4.21
N ALA A 242 29.88 39.45 5.44
CA ALA A 242 30.14 40.42 6.51
C ALA A 242 31.63 40.51 6.89
N LEU A 243 32.39 39.41 6.74
CA LEU A 243 33.85 39.42 6.86
C LEU A 243 34.54 40.22 5.76
N ARG A 244 33.96 40.31 4.55
CA ARG A 244 34.55 41.04 3.42
C ARG A 244 34.23 42.53 3.41
N THR A 245 33.15 42.94 4.09
CA THR A 245 32.74 44.35 4.19
C THR A 245 33.32 45.07 5.41
N ASN A 246 33.85 44.32 6.39
CA ASN A 246 34.48 44.84 7.62
C ASN A 246 36.02 44.82 7.56
N VAL A 247 36.60 44.56 6.38
CA VAL A 247 38.02 44.71 6.05
C VAL A 247 38.14 45.89 5.10
#